data_AF-M5DQE4-F1
#
_entry.id   AF-M5DQE4-F1
#
_cell.length_a   1.000
_cell.length_b   1.000
_cell.length_c   1.000
_cell.angle_alpha   90.00
_cell.angle_beta   90.00
_cell.angle_gamma   90.00
#
_symmetry.space_group_name_H-M   'P 1'
#
loop_
_entity.id
_entity.type
_entity.pdbx_description
1 polymer ?
#
loop_
_entity_poly.entity_id
_entity_poly.type
_entity_poly.pdbx_seq_one_letter_code
_entity_poly.pdbx_strand_id
1 'polypeptide(L)'
;MADEVRALAAKTSSATEQIGNTVNEINLEIKNAVTNSKDLIQTIDLGVRMTQDVSKHLNDIYDRSEHIQASIGSLASNVGSNSTSIHEISTIVHQTSDRLALTEVEIASISEKSLSLSETAERIYESFGVASLGEHHDSAKFAALNAAQQISEVFERAIENGKITMADLFDEQYTPISETNPQKFSTRFDRFTDDVLPAIQEPILDQYNHIAYAGAVDRNGYFPTHNKRFSKVLTGDLATDLANNRTKRIFNDRTGSRCGSNTKHFLLQTYKRDTGEVMHDLSAPIYVNGRHWGGFRIGYRSL
;
A
#
# COMPACT_ATOMS: atom_id res chain seq x y z
N MET A 1 61.78 127.30 11.13
CA MET A 1 61.04 127.14 9.86
C MET A 1 61.57 126.03 8.96
N ALA A 2 62.87 125.92 8.64
CA ALA A 2 63.38 124.78 7.83
C ALA A 2 63.29 123.40 8.53
N ASP A 3 63.55 123.34 9.84
CA ASP A 3 63.49 122.09 10.62
C ASP A 3 62.05 121.58 10.88
N GLU A 4 61.08 122.50 11.01
CA GLU A 4 59.66 122.16 11.14
C GLU A 4 59.10 121.57 9.84
N VAL A 5 59.51 122.09 8.68
CA VAL A 5 59.10 121.55 7.38
C VAL A 5 59.73 120.17 7.13
N ARG A 6 60.98 119.94 7.56
CA ARG A 6 61.63 118.61 7.52
C ARG A 6 60.95 117.61 8.46
N ALA A 7 60.63 118.02 9.68
CA ALA A 7 59.94 117.17 10.65
C ALA A 7 58.52 116.81 10.17
N LEU A 8 57.81 117.77 9.57
CA LEU A 8 56.50 117.54 8.99
C LEU A 8 56.58 116.62 7.76
N ALA A 9 57.55 116.83 6.86
CA ALA A 9 57.78 115.95 5.72
C ALA A 9 58.15 114.51 6.13
N ALA A 10 58.99 114.35 7.17
CA ALA A 10 59.35 113.03 7.71
C ALA A 10 58.14 112.32 8.35
N LYS A 11 57.29 113.07 9.07
CA LYS A 11 56.06 112.55 9.67
C LYS A 11 55.03 112.17 8.61
N THR A 12 54.90 112.97 7.56
CA THR A 12 54.06 112.65 6.39
C THR A 12 54.60 111.43 5.64
N SER A 13 55.92 111.29 5.46
CA SER A 13 56.53 110.13 4.81
C SER A 13 56.30 108.84 5.61
N SER A 14 56.49 108.88 6.93
CA SER A 14 56.24 107.74 7.83
C SER A 14 54.76 107.36 7.87
N ALA A 15 53.86 108.35 7.91
CA ALA A 15 52.42 108.09 7.80
C ALA A 15 52.04 107.49 6.44
N THR A 16 52.68 107.93 5.35
CA THR A 16 52.46 107.38 4.01
C THR A 16 52.98 105.94 3.88
N GLU A 17 54.11 105.62 4.53
CA GLU A 17 54.65 104.26 4.63
C GLU A 17 53.76 103.33 5.45
N GLN A 18 53.25 103.80 6.60
CA GLN A 18 52.25 103.06 7.37
C GLN A 18 50.97 102.83 6.57
N ILE A 19 50.45 103.84 5.87
CA ILE A 19 49.28 103.68 4.99
C ILE A 19 49.58 102.65 3.89
N GLY A 20 50.78 102.67 3.30
CA GLY A 20 51.22 101.67 2.32
C GLY A 20 51.23 100.25 2.87
N ASN A 21 51.74 100.06 4.09
CA ASN A 21 51.76 98.76 4.77
C ASN A 21 50.34 98.28 5.10
N THR A 22 49.48 99.14 5.65
CA THR A 22 48.08 98.81 5.95
C THR A 22 47.31 98.47 4.67
N VAL A 23 47.55 99.17 3.55
CA VAL A 23 46.92 98.86 2.26
C VAL A 23 47.39 97.52 1.70
N ASN A 24 48.65 97.14 1.94
CA ASN A 24 49.17 95.81 1.57
C ASN A 24 48.55 94.69 2.41
N GLU A 25 48.42 94.89 3.72
CA GLU A 25 47.72 93.94 4.61
C GLU A 25 46.24 93.80 4.23
N ILE A 26 45.54 94.90 3.97
CA ILE A 26 44.16 94.88 3.47
C ILE A 26 44.07 94.12 2.14
N ASN A 27 45.00 94.32 1.21
CA ASN A 27 45.02 93.57 -0.05
C ASN A 27 45.25 92.06 0.16
N LEU A 28 46.10 91.68 1.12
CA LEU A 28 46.35 90.29 1.45
C LEU A 28 45.11 89.64 2.08
N GLU A 29 44.47 90.32 3.03
CA GLU A 29 43.22 89.88 3.65
C GLU A 29 42.07 89.77 2.63
N ILE A 30 41.96 90.72 1.69
CA ILE A 30 40.99 90.63 0.59
C ILE A 30 41.25 89.39 -0.26
N LYS A 31 42.51 89.10 -0.62
CA LYS A 31 42.85 87.89 -1.38
C LYS A 31 42.48 86.62 -0.61
N ASN A 32 42.75 86.56 0.69
CA ASN A 32 42.39 85.43 1.53
C ASN A 32 40.87 85.26 1.63
N ALA A 33 40.12 86.35 1.83
CA ALA A 33 38.66 86.34 1.86
C ALA A 33 38.03 85.87 0.53
N VAL A 34 38.62 86.26 -0.61
CA VAL A 34 38.19 85.80 -1.94
C VAL A 34 38.44 84.29 -2.11
N THR A 35 39.61 83.80 -1.70
CA THR A 35 39.92 82.35 -1.75
C THR A 35 38.98 81.56 -0.84
N ASN A 36 38.80 81.98 0.41
CA ASN A 36 37.89 81.34 1.36
C ASN A 36 36.44 81.35 0.86
N SER A 37 35.99 82.44 0.24
CA SER A 37 34.66 82.51 -0.37
C SER A 37 34.49 81.50 -1.51
N LYS A 38 35.53 81.28 -2.31
CA LYS A 38 35.51 80.32 -3.42
C LYS A 38 35.40 78.87 -2.91
N ASP A 39 36.15 78.53 -1.86
CA ASP A 39 36.08 77.21 -1.23
C ASP A 39 34.73 76.98 -0.53
N LEU A 40 34.17 78.02 0.09
CA LEU A 40 32.84 77.99 0.68
C LEU A 40 31.77 77.75 -0.40
N ILE A 41 31.85 78.43 -1.55
CA ILE A 41 30.93 78.21 -2.68
C ILE A 41 31.00 76.76 -3.17
N GLN A 42 32.20 76.18 -3.28
CA GLN A 42 32.33 74.75 -3.66
C GLN A 42 31.72 73.81 -2.62
N THR A 43 31.92 74.10 -1.33
CA THR A 43 31.35 73.29 -0.24
C THR A 43 29.83 73.40 -0.21
N ILE A 44 29.28 74.60 -0.43
CA ILE A 44 27.83 74.82 -0.54
C ILE A 44 27.27 74.05 -1.74
N ASP A 45 27.91 74.11 -2.90
CA ASP A 45 27.47 73.38 -4.10
C ASP A 45 27.47 71.85 -3.88
N LEU A 46 28.48 71.33 -3.20
CA LEU A 46 28.52 69.92 -2.79
C LEU A 46 27.37 69.58 -1.83
N GLY A 47 27.11 70.43 -0.84
CA GLY A 47 26.01 70.26 0.11
C GLY A 47 24.63 70.30 -0.56
N VAL A 48 24.43 71.18 -1.56
CA VAL A 48 23.20 71.24 -2.36
C VAL A 48 23.01 69.93 -3.13
N ARG A 49 24.05 69.41 -3.80
CA ARG A 49 23.97 68.12 -4.51
C ARG A 49 23.65 66.96 -3.58
N MET A 50 24.30 66.88 -2.42
CA MET A 50 23.98 65.85 -1.42
C MET A 50 22.53 65.93 -0.95
N THR A 51 21.99 67.14 -0.75
CA THR A 51 20.60 67.32 -0.33
C THR A 51 19.61 66.89 -1.42
N GLN A 52 19.95 67.10 -2.69
CA GLN A 52 19.18 66.61 -3.84
C GLN A 52 19.20 65.08 -3.91
N ASP A 53 20.35 64.44 -3.70
CA ASP A 53 20.48 62.98 -3.67
C ASP A 53 19.68 62.36 -2.52
N VAL A 54 19.75 62.96 -1.32
CA VAL A 54 18.92 62.55 -0.18
C VAL A 54 17.43 62.67 -0.50
N SER A 55 17.01 63.76 -1.14
CA SER A 55 15.61 63.96 -1.54
C SER A 55 15.15 62.88 -2.53
N LYS A 56 16.02 62.50 -3.49
CA LYS A 56 15.74 61.42 -4.42
C LYS A 56 15.59 60.08 -3.71
N HIS A 57 16.49 59.74 -2.80
CA HIS A 57 16.40 58.49 -2.04
C HIS A 57 15.16 58.42 -1.15
N LEU A 58 14.73 59.54 -0.57
CA LEU A 58 13.47 59.58 0.20
C LEU A 58 12.25 59.31 -0.67
N ASN A 59 12.22 59.84 -1.90
CA ASN A 59 11.16 59.51 -2.86
C ASN A 59 11.20 58.02 -3.27
N ASP A 60 12.39 57.47 -3.55
CA ASP A 60 12.52 56.04 -3.86
C ASP A 60 12.03 55.14 -2.70
N ILE A 61 12.29 55.54 -1.44
CA ILE A 61 11.79 54.85 -0.24
C ILE A 61 10.27 54.96 -0.15
N TYR A 62 9.70 56.13 -0.44
CA TYR A 62 8.26 56.35 -0.46
C TYR A 62 7.57 55.41 -1.47
N ASP A 63 8.05 55.39 -2.72
CA ASP A 63 7.48 54.54 -3.77
C ASP A 63 7.59 53.05 -3.42
N ARG A 64 8.73 52.62 -2.87
CA ARG A 64 8.91 51.24 -2.39
C ARG A 64 7.97 50.91 -1.24
N SER A 65 7.71 51.86 -0.34
CA SER A 65 6.77 51.68 0.78
C SER A 65 5.34 51.48 0.27
N GLU A 66 4.93 52.24 -0.74
CA GLU A 66 3.62 52.10 -1.39
C GLU A 66 3.47 50.70 -2.03
N HIS A 67 4.49 50.24 -2.76
CA HIS A 67 4.50 48.89 -3.34
C HIS A 67 4.45 47.77 -2.28
N ILE A 68 5.13 47.96 -1.15
CA ILE A 68 5.08 47.01 -0.03
C ILE A 68 3.66 46.95 0.57
N GLN A 69 3.00 48.10 0.76
CA GLN A 69 1.63 48.14 1.28
C GLN A 69 0.65 47.42 0.35
N ALA A 70 0.75 47.66 -0.97
CA ALA A 70 -0.07 46.96 -1.95
C ALA A 70 0.15 45.42 -1.91
N SER A 71 1.41 45.01 -1.79
CA SER A 71 1.78 43.59 -1.70
C SER A 71 1.25 42.92 -0.42
N ILE A 72 1.29 43.62 0.71
CA ILE A 72 0.72 43.15 1.99
C ILE A 72 -0.80 42.99 1.87
N GLY A 73 -1.49 43.92 1.21
CA GLY A 73 -2.93 43.82 0.95
C GLY A 73 -3.29 42.58 0.13
N SER A 74 -2.53 42.31 -0.94
CA SER A 74 -2.72 41.10 -1.75
C SER A 74 -2.45 39.81 -0.95
N LEU A 75 -1.38 39.79 -0.15
CA LEU A 75 -1.05 38.65 0.72
C LEU A 75 -2.18 38.37 1.72
N ALA A 76 -2.71 39.40 2.38
CA ALA A 76 -3.81 39.25 3.33
C ALA A 76 -5.07 38.67 2.66
N SER A 77 -5.39 39.14 1.45
CA SER A 77 -6.50 38.58 0.66
C SER A 77 -6.26 37.10 0.32
N ASN A 78 -5.06 36.75 -0.12
CA ASN A 78 -4.72 35.37 -0.48
C ASN A 78 -4.75 34.43 0.74
N VAL A 79 -4.29 34.90 1.91
CA VAL A 79 -4.38 34.14 3.17
C VAL A 79 -5.84 33.91 3.56
N GLY A 80 -6.70 34.92 3.39
CA GLY A 80 -8.14 34.77 3.58
C GLY A 80 -8.74 33.69 2.68
N SER A 81 -8.46 33.75 1.38
CA SER A 81 -8.92 32.75 0.40
C SER A 81 -8.42 31.34 0.74
N ASN A 82 -7.14 31.20 1.07
CA ASN A 82 -6.56 29.91 1.47
C ASN A 82 -7.23 29.34 2.72
N SER A 83 -7.54 30.18 3.71
CA SER A 83 -8.25 29.74 4.93
C SER A 83 -9.62 29.16 4.59
N THR A 84 -10.37 29.78 3.67
CA THR A 84 -11.65 29.27 3.19
C THR A 84 -11.47 27.92 2.48
N SER A 85 -10.52 27.82 1.56
CA SER A 85 -10.25 26.56 0.85
C SER A 85 -9.82 25.43 1.77
N ILE A 86 -9.02 25.70 2.81
CA ILE A 86 -8.66 24.68 3.82
C ILE A 86 -9.89 24.18 4.56
N HIS A 87 -10.84 25.05 4.88
CA HIS A 87 -12.08 24.66 5.55
C HIS A 87 -12.97 23.78 4.64
N GLU A 88 -13.08 24.13 3.36
CA GLU A 88 -13.78 23.32 2.36
C GLU A 88 -13.13 21.93 2.20
N ILE A 89 -11.81 21.88 2.07
CA ILE A 89 -11.05 20.63 1.99
C ILE A 89 -11.28 19.77 3.23
N SER A 90 -11.21 20.36 4.43
CA SER A 90 -11.47 19.64 5.68
C SER A 90 -12.87 19.03 5.71
N THR A 91 -13.88 19.79 5.26
CA THR A 91 -15.27 19.29 5.16
C THR A 91 -15.37 18.10 4.21
N ILE A 92 -14.75 18.18 3.03
CA ILE A 92 -14.74 17.10 2.03
C ILE A 92 -14.03 15.86 2.58
N VAL A 93 -12.91 16.03 3.29
CA VAL A 93 -12.18 14.91 3.91
C VAL A 93 -13.05 14.19 4.95
N HIS A 94 -13.76 14.93 5.81
CA HIS A 94 -14.69 14.35 6.77
C HIS A 94 -15.82 13.58 6.07
N GLN A 95 -16.47 14.18 5.07
CA GLN A 95 -17.52 13.52 4.30
C GLN A 95 -17.03 12.25 3.59
N THR A 96 -15.80 12.27 3.07
CA THR A 96 -15.20 11.11 2.42
C THR A 96 -14.92 10.01 3.44
N SER A 97 -14.42 10.35 4.62
CA SER A 97 -14.20 9.40 5.71
C SER A 97 -15.51 8.72 6.15
N ASP A 98 -16.58 9.50 6.33
CA ASP A 98 -17.89 8.97 6.71
C ASP A 98 -18.45 8.02 5.62
N ARG A 99 -18.29 8.40 4.34
CA ARG A 99 -18.69 7.55 3.22
C ARG A 99 -17.89 6.25 3.13
N LEU A 100 -16.59 6.29 3.44
CA LEU A 100 -15.75 5.10 3.46
C LEU A 100 -16.21 4.12 4.55
N ALA A 101 -16.54 4.62 5.74
CA ALA A 101 -17.08 3.80 6.83
C ALA A 101 -18.41 3.14 6.44
N LEU A 102 -19.32 3.86 5.78
CA LEU A 102 -20.57 3.29 5.26
C LEU A 102 -20.32 2.23 4.19
N THR A 103 -19.39 2.50 3.26
CA THR A 103 -19.03 1.57 2.18
C THR A 103 -18.45 0.27 2.74
N GLU A 104 -17.66 0.34 3.82
CA GLU A 104 -17.11 -0.84 4.49
C GLU A 104 -18.21 -1.76 5.04
N VAL A 105 -19.24 -1.17 5.67
CA VAL A 105 -20.42 -1.91 6.16
C VAL A 105 -21.21 -2.53 5.00
N GLU A 106 -21.41 -1.80 3.91
CA GLU A 106 -22.11 -2.33 2.72
C GLU A 106 -21.33 -3.48 2.07
N ILE A 107 -20.01 -3.38 1.94
CA ILE A 107 -19.14 -4.44 1.39
C ILE A 107 -19.22 -5.70 2.25
N ALA A 108 -19.21 -5.57 3.57
CA ALA A 108 -19.39 -6.70 4.47
C ALA A 108 -20.76 -7.39 4.24
N SER A 109 -21.84 -6.61 4.14
CA SER A 109 -23.19 -7.14 3.88
C SER A 109 -23.31 -7.81 2.49
N ILE A 110 -22.70 -7.22 1.46
CA ILE A 110 -22.67 -7.80 0.11
C ILE A 110 -21.91 -9.13 0.12
N SER A 111 -20.80 -9.22 0.84
CA SER A 111 -20.01 -10.44 0.98
C SER A 111 -20.82 -11.56 1.64
N GLU A 112 -21.56 -11.24 2.71
CA GLU A 112 -22.47 -12.19 3.38
C GLU A 112 -23.61 -12.65 2.44
N LYS A 113 -24.26 -11.72 1.73
CA LYS A 113 -25.31 -12.06 0.77
C LYS A 113 -24.79 -12.90 -0.39
N SER A 114 -23.59 -12.61 -0.89
CA SER A 114 -22.95 -13.40 -1.94
C SER A 114 -22.66 -14.82 -1.46
N LEU A 115 -22.22 -14.99 -0.22
CA LEU A 115 -22.00 -16.31 0.37
C LEU A 115 -23.31 -17.10 0.48
N SER A 116 -24.37 -16.46 0.96
CA SER A 116 -25.71 -17.06 1.05
C SER A 116 -26.28 -17.45 -0.33
N LEU A 117 -26.02 -16.64 -1.35
CA LEU A 117 -26.38 -16.96 -2.74
C LEU A 117 -25.61 -18.17 -3.25
N SER A 118 -24.30 -18.24 -3.01
CA SER A 118 -23.50 -19.42 -3.34
C SER A 118 -24.06 -20.66 -2.65
N GLU A 119 -24.34 -20.64 -1.35
CA GLU A 119 -24.95 -21.76 -0.63
C GLU A 119 -26.31 -22.17 -1.18
N THR A 120 -27.11 -21.20 -1.63
CA THR A 120 -28.40 -21.48 -2.26
C THR A 120 -28.21 -22.19 -3.59
N ALA A 121 -27.24 -21.76 -4.41
CA ALA A 121 -26.89 -22.46 -5.65
C ALA A 121 -26.38 -23.88 -5.38
N GLU A 122 -25.52 -24.07 -4.36
CA GLU A 122 -25.06 -25.40 -3.93
C GLU A 122 -26.25 -26.31 -3.56
N ARG A 123 -27.21 -25.82 -2.77
CA ARG A 123 -28.43 -26.57 -2.40
C ARG A 123 -29.32 -26.90 -3.60
N ILE A 124 -29.40 -26.01 -4.58
CA ILE A 124 -30.13 -26.26 -5.83
C ILE A 124 -29.48 -27.42 -6.58
N TYR A 125 -28.16 -27.40 -6.76
CA TYR A 125 -27.43 -28.50 -7.41
C TYR A 125 -27.55 -29.83 -6.66
N GLU A 126 -27.49 -29.82 -5.33
CA GLU A 126 -27.76 -31.01 -4.50
C GLU A 126 -29.18 -31.55 -4.74
N SER A 127 -30.19 -30.67 -4.79
CA SER A 127 -31.60 -31.06 -4.97
C SER A 127 -31.87 -31.65 -6.35
N PHE A 128 -31.12 -31.22 -7.36
CA PHE A 128 -31.13 -31.79 -8.70
C PHE A 128 -30.35 -33.10 -8.81
N GLY A 129 -30.08 -33.82 -7.72
CA GLY A 129 -29.22 -35.00 -7.65
C GLY A 129 -29.43 -36.14 -8.68
N VAL A 130 -30.50 -36.10 -9.48
CA VAL A 130 -30.80 -37.04 -10.59
C VAL A 130 -30.77 -36.37 -11.99
N ALA A 131 -30.86 -35.04 -12.08
CA ALA A 131 -30.78 -34.31 -13.34
C ALA A 131 -29.32 -34.03 -13.75
N SER A 132 -29.05 -33.96 -15.05
CA SER A 132 -27.73 -33.61 -15.59
C SER A 132 -27.33 -32.20 -15.15
N LEU A 133 -26.13 -32.08 -14.58
CA LEU A 133 -25.53 -30.81 -14.15
C LEU A 133 -24.76 -30.12 -15.29
N GLY A 134 -24.64 -30.79 -16.45
CA GLY A 134 -23.75 -30.42 -17.55
C GLY A 134 -22.52 -31.35 -17.60
N GLU A 135 -21.95 -31.53 -18.79
CA GLU A 135 -20.95 -32.58 -19.09
C GLU A 135 -19.76 -32.62 -18.10
N HIS A 136 -19.21 -31.46 -17.74
CA HIS A 136 -18.09 -31.37 -16.80
C HIS A 136 -18.47 -31.65 -15.34
N HIS A 137 -19.62 -31.15 -14.90
CA HIS A 137 -20.10 -31.41 -13.54
C HIS A 137 -20.51 -32.88 -13.37
N ASP A 138 -21.15 -33.47 -14.38
CA ASP A 138 -21.57 -34.87 -14.37
C ASP A 138 -20.38 -35.84 -14.40
N SER A 139 -19.36 -35.56 -15.21
CA SER A 139 -18.12 -36.36 -15.24
C SER A 139 -17.35 -36.28 -13.92
N ALA A 140 -17.22 -35.08 -13.33
CA ALA A 140 -16.62 -34.93 -12.00
C ALA A 140 -17.45 -35.64 -10.91
N LYS A 141 -18.78 -35.54 -10.96
CA LYS A 141 -19.68 -36.24 -10.03
C LYS A 141 -19.50 -37.76 -10.09
N PHE A 142 -19.54 -38.31 -11.30
CA PHE A 142 -19.36 -39.74 -11.53
C PHE A 142 -17.99 -40.21 -11.04
N ALA A 143 -16.92 -39.50 -11.39
CA ALA A 143 -15.57 -39.82 -10.97
C ALA A 143 -15.42 -39.79 -9.44
N ALA A 144 -15.99 -38.78 -8.76
CA ALA A 144 -15.89 -38.65 -7.31
C ALA A 144 -16.64 -39.77 -6.58
N LEU A 145 -17.87 -40.07 -7.00
CA LEU A 145 -18.68 -41.16 -6.42
C LEU A 145 -18.00 -42.52 -6.62
N ASN A 146 -17.51 -42.78 -7.83
CA ASN A 146 -16.85 -44.04 -8.16
C ASN A 146 -15.53 -44.21 -7.38
N ALA A 147 -14.71 -43.17 -7.27
CA ALA A 147 -13.49 -43.19 -6.49
C ALA A 147 -13.76 -43.37 -4.98
N ALA A 148 -14.77 -42.69 -4.43
CA ALA A 148 -15.16 -42.85 -3.03
C ALA A 148 -15.59 -44.30 -2.72
N GLN A 149 -16.35 -44.92 -3.62
CA GLN A 149 -16.75 -46.33 -3.51
C GLN A 149 -15.52 -47.26 -3.58
N GLN A 150 -14.63 -47.08 -4.56
CA GLN A 150 -13.42 -47.89 -4.68
C GLN A 150 -12.52 -47.78 -3.45
N ILE A 151 -12.36 -46.59 -2.88
CA ILE A 151 -11.57 -46.36 -1.67
C ILE A 151 -12.21 -47.07 -0.48
N SER A 152 -13.54 -46.97 -0.33
CA SER A 152 -14.29 -47.68 0.71
C SER A 152 -13.98 -49.18 0.65
N GLU A 153 -14.10 -49.80 -0.53
CA GLU A 153 -13.81 -51.23 -0.73
C GLU A 153 -12.34 -51.60 -0.49
N VAL A 154 -11.39 -50.73 -0.85
CA VAL A 154 -9.96 -50.98 -0.59
C VAL A 154 -9.66 -50.90 0.90
N PHE A 155 -10.25 -49.94 1.61
CA PHE A 155 -10.06 -49.76 3.04
C PHE A 155 -10.70 -50.90 3.84
N GLU A 156 -11.94 -51.28 3.51
CA GLU A 156 -12.64 -52.41 4.14
C GLU A 156 -11.85 -53.71 3.95
N ARG A 157 -11.42 -54.02 2.72
CA ARG A 157 -10.57 -55.20 2.47
C ARG A 157 -9.23 -55.13 3.19
N ALA A 158 -8.63 -53.95 3.32
CA ALA A 158 -7.37 -53.80 4.06
C ALA A 158 -7.54 -54.08 5.56
N ILE A 159 -8.68 -53.70 6.14
CA ILE A 159 -9.04 -54.02 7.52
C ILE A 159 -9.29 -55.52 7.67
N GLU A 160 -10.09 -56.12 6.79
CA GLU A 160 -10.38 -57.57 6.80
C GLU A 160 -9.10 -58.42 6.71
N ASN A 161 -8.13 -57.98 5.90
CA ASN A 161 -6.86 -58.66 5.71
C ASN A 161 -5.78 -58.27 6.76
N GLY A 162 -6.13 -57.45 7.76
CA GLY A 162 -5.21 -57.05 8.83
C GLY A 162 -4.06 -56.14 8.39
N LYS A 163 -4.16 -55.47 7.24
CA LYS A 163 -3.14 -54.51 6.75
C LYS A 163 -3.15 -53.20 7.53
N ILE A 164 -4.32 -52.79 8.02
CA ILE A 164 -4.51 -51.62 8.88
C ILE A 164 -5.67 -51.89 9.84
N THR A 165 -5.61 -51.39 11.07
CA THR A 165 -6.73 -51.52 12.00
C THR A 165 -7.74 -50.39 11.78
N MET A 166 -8.98 -50.61 12.21
CA MET A 166 -9.99 -49.54 12.24
C MET A 166 -9.52 -48.31 13.04
N ALA A 167 -8.83 -48.55 14.16
CA ALA A 167 -8.34 -47.47 15.02
C ALA A 167 -7.26 -46.65 14.31
N ASP A 168 -6.32 -47.30 13.62
CA ASP A 168 -5.26 -46.61 12.88
C ASP A 168 -5.82 -45.84 11.68
N LEU A 169 -6.80 -46.39 10.96
CA LEU A 169 -7.40 -45.73 9.80
C LEU A 169 -8.21 -44.48 10.17
N PHE A 170 -8.74 -44.43 11.38
CA PHE A 170 -9.54 -43.32 11.91
C PHE A 170 -8.79 -42.52 12.97
N ASP A 171 -7.46 -42.57 12.93
CA ASP A 171 -6.58 -41.82 13.82
C ASP A 171 -6.71 -40.30 13.57
N GLU A 172 -7.02 -39.55 14.62
CA GLU A 172 -7.16 -38.08 14.57
C GLU A 172 -6.01 -37.38 15.31
N GLN A 173 -4.96 -38.12 15.73
CA GLN A 173 -3.74 -37.56 16.30
C GLN A 173 -2.80 -37.04 15.21
N TYR A 174 -3.13 -35.87 14.65
CA TYR A 174 -2.28 -35.16 13.70
C TYR A 174 -0.99 -34.67 14.37
N THR A 175 0.13 -35.34 14.08
CA THR A 175 1.44 -34.98 14.63
C THR A 175 2.13 -33.98 13.70
N PRO A 176 2.45 -32.75 14.14
CA PRO A 176 3.13 -31.78 13.29
C PRO A 176 4.49 -32.31 12.79
N ILE A 177 4.75 -32.16 11.49
CA ILE A 177 6.06 -32.42 10.91
C ILE A 177 6.91 -31.15 11.08
N SER A 178 8.06 -31.28 11.74
CA SER A 178 9.00 -30.19 11.99
C SER A 178 9.48 -29.54 10.69
N GLU A 179 9.79 -28.25 10.74
CA GLU A 179 10.41 -27.51 9.63
C GLU A 179 9.57 -27.49 8.33
N THR A 180 8.24 -27.44 8.45
CA THR A 180 7.33 -27.34 7.30
C THR A 180 6.53 -26.04 7.33
N ASN A 181 6.47 -25.35 6.19
CA ASN A 181 5.64 -24.16 5.98
C ASN A 181 5.02 -24.19 4.57
N PRO A 182 3.68 -24.34 4.43
CA PRO A 182 2.67 -24.48 5.48
C PRO A 182 2.86 -25.72 6.35
N GLN A 183 2.34 -25.69 7.59
CA GLN A 183 2.42 -26.80 8.53
C GLN A 183 1.86 -28.09 7.91
N LYS A 184 2.68 -29.15 7.95
CA LYS A 184 2.29 -30.51 7.59
C LYS A 184 2.12 -31.38 8.82
N PHE A 185 1.35 -32.44 8.68
CA PHE A 185 1.05 -33.37 9.75
C PHE A 185 1.31 -34.80 9.31
N SER A 186 1.45 -35.71 10.27
CA SER A 186 1.41 -37.13 10.04
C SER A 186 0.36 -37.81 10.91
N THR A 187 -0.13 -38.95 10.44
CA THR A 187 -1.10 -39.83 11.10
C THR A 187 -0.71 -41.29 10.92
N ARG A 188 -1.30 -42.18 11.72
CA ARG A 188 -0.99 -43.62 11.67
C ARG A 188 -1.36 -44.29 10.34
N PHE A 189 -2.28 -43.72 9.57
CA PHE A 189 -2.71 -44.28 8.28
C PHE A 189 -1.94 -43.75 7.07
N ASP A 190 -1.05 -42.77 7.23
CA ASP A 190 -0.36 -42.10 6.12
C ASP A 190 0.33 -43.07 5.15
N ARG A 191 1.13 -43.99 5.69
CA ARG A 191 1.85 -44.96 4.87
C ARG A 191 0.90 -45.85 4.08
N PHE A 192 -0.17 -46.31 4.72
CA PHE A 192 -1.18 -47.14 4.07
C PHE A 192 -1.86 -46.37 2.93
N THR A 193 -2.27 -45.12 3.17
CA THR A 193 -2.89 -44.29 2.13
C THR A 193 -1.93 -43.93 1.01
N ASP A 194 -0.64 -43.71 1.31
CA ASP A 194 0.39 -43.43 0.31
C ASP A 194 0.61 -44.63 -0.63
N ASP A 195 0.43 -45.86 -0.13
CA ASP A 195 0.54 -47.08 -0.92
C ASP A 195 -0.69 -47.35 -1.80
N VAL A 196 -1.91 -47.05 -1.32
CA VAL A 196 -3.15 -47.49 -1.99
C VAL A 196 -3.88 -46.39 -2.77
N LEU A 197 -3.88 -45.15 -2.30
CA LEU A 197 -4.67 -44.07 -2.92
C LEU A 197 -4.18 -43.65 -4.32
N PRO A 198 -2.87 -43.64 -4.64
CA PRO A 198 -2.42 -43.20 -5.97
C PRO A 198 -3.01 -44.02 -7.12
N ALA A 199 -3.28 -45.31 -6.92
CA ALA A 199 -3.85 -46.19 -7.93
C ALA A 199 -5.30 -45.79 -8.32
N ILE A 200 -6.01 -45.08 -7.44
CA ILE A 200 -7.38 -44.59 -7.69
C ILE A 200 -7.35 -43.10 -8.09
N GLN A 201 -6.48 -42.31 -7.46
CA GLN A 201 -6.45 -40.86 -7.63
C GLN A 201 -5.79 -40.39 -8.93
N GLU A 202 -4.68 -41.02 -9.33
CA GLU A 202 -3.93 -40.59 -10.51
C GLU A 202 -4.68 -40.82 -11.84
N PRO A 203 -5.33 -41.98 -12.08
CA PRO A 203 -6.01 -42.23 -13.36
C PRO A 203 -7.10 -41.21 -13.69
N ILE A 204 -7.73 -40.60 -12.68
CA ILE A 204 -8.75 -39.56 -12.87
C ILE A 204 -8.17 -38.34 -13.60
N LEU A 205 -6.92 -37.99 -13.31
CA LEU A 205 -6.27 -36.84 -13.94
C LEU A 205 -5.87 -37.12 -15.39
N ASP A 206 -5.54 -38.38 -15.69
CA ASP A 206 -5.21 -38.83 -17.05
C ASP A 206 -6.49 -38.93 -17.91
N GLN A 207 -7.60 -39.35 -17.31
CA GLN A 207 -8.89 -39.54 -17.98
C GLN A 207 -9.63 -38.22 -18.24
N TYR A 208 -9.51 -37.23 -17.34
CA TYR A 208 -10.28 -35.99 -17.40
C TYR A 208 -9.36 -34.76 -17.36
N ASN A 209 -9.01 -34.23 -18.54
CA ASN A 209 -8.08 -33.11 -18.71
C ASN A 209 -8.50 -31.80 -18.00
N HIS A 210 -9.79 -31.61 -17.74
CA HIS A 210 -10.33 -30.43 -17.06
C HIS A 210 -10.22 -30.51 -15.53
N ILE A 211 -9.88 -31.68 -14.98
CA ILE A 211 -9.69 -31.89 -13.55
C ILE A 211 -8.28 -31.44 -13.13
N ALA A 212 -8.24 -30.46 -12.23
CA ALA A 212 -7.02 -29.93 -11.65
C ALA A 212 -6.46 -30.82 -10.54
N TYR A 213 -7.31 -31.43 -9.72
CA TYR A 213 -6.91 -32.38 -8.68
C TYR A 213 -8.04 -33.36 -8.33
N ALA A 214 -7.66 -34.53 -7.80
CA ALA A 214 -8.58 -35.54 -7.29
C ALA A 214 -7.93 -36.27 -6.11
N GLY A 215 -8.57 -36.29 -4.95
CA GLY A 215 -8.03 -37.06 -3.83
C GLY A 215 -8.91 -37.14 -2.59
N ALA A 216 -8.53 -38.06 -1.72
CA ALA A 216 -9.25 -38.36 -0.49
C ALA A 216 -8.74 -37.47 0.65
N VAL A 217 -9.68 -36.98 1.44
CA VAL A 217 -9.43 -36.29 2.71
C VAL A 217 -10.21 -36.98 3.82
N ASP A 218 -9.68 -36.97 5.04
CA ASP A 218 -10.45 -37.44 6.19
C ASP A 218 -11.54 -36.42 6.60
N ARG A 219 -12.34 -36.76 7.61
CA ARG A 219 -13.45 -35.91 8.07
C ARG A 219 -13.05 -34.53 8.56
N ASN A 220 -11.79 -34.33 8.94
CA ASN A 220 -11.24 -33.07 9.41
C ASN A 220 -10.54 -32.28 8.29
N GLY A 221 -10.61 -32.78 7.04
CA GLY A 221 -10.00 -32.14 5.87
C GLY A 221 -8.50 -32.38 5.75
N TYR A 222 -7.96 -33.37 6.45
CA TYR A 222 -6.57 -33.79 6.29
C TYR A 222 -6.39 -34.55 4.98
N PHE A 223 -5.40 -34.15 4.18
CA PHE A 223 -5.10 -34.72 2.87
C PHE A 223 -3.88 -35.66 2.96
N PRO A 224 -4.07 -36.93 3.36
CA PRO A 224 -2.95 -37.84 3.62
C PRO A 224 -2.12 -38.06 2.36
N THR A 225 -2.74 -38.32 1.22
CA THR A 225 -2.01 -38.61 -0.01
C THR A 225 -2.61 -37.80 -1.14
N HIS A 226 -1.87 -36.81 -1.63
CA HIS A 226 -2.32 -35.99 -2.75
C HIS A 226 -1.78 -36.54 -4.08
N ASN A 227 -2.38 -36.13 -5.20
CA ASN A 227 -1.85 -36.43 -6.52
C ASN A 227 -0.35 -36.13 -6.66
N LYS A 228 0.39 -36.92 -7.45
CA LYS A 228 1.86 -36.82 -7.60
C LYS A 228 2.36 -35.43 -7.99
N ARG A 229 1.58 -34.69 -8.79
CA ARG A 229 1.90 -33.31 -9.18
C ARG A 229 1.89 -32.32 -8.00
N PHE A 230 1.17 -32.64 -6.92
CA PHE A 230 1.09 -31.84 -5.70
C PHE A 230 1.74 -32.55 -4.49
N SER A 231 2.64 -33.49 -4.74
CA SER A 231 3.39 -34.23 -3.73
C SER A 231 4.90 -34.19 -4.03
N LYS A 232 5.38 -33.07 -4.60
CA LYS A 232 6.81 -32.87 -4.92
C LYS A 232 7.63 -32.69 -3.64
N VAL A 233 8.91 -33.04 -3.67
CA VAL A 233 9.83 -32.81 -2.55
C VAL A 233 9.86 -31.31 -2.21
N LEU A 234 9.87 -30.97 -0.93
CA LEU A 234 9.96 -29.59 -0.46
C LEU A 234 11.30 -28.98 -0.84
N THR A 235 11.27 -27.76 -1.37
CA THR A 235 12.48 -27.02 -1.78
C THR A 235 12.94 -26.02 -0.73
N GLY A 236 12.07 -25.66 0.22
CA GLY A 236 12.30 -24.58 1.19
C GLY A 236 11.87 -23.21 0.69
N ASP A 237 11.47 -23.09 -0.58
CA ASP A 237 10.85 -21.87 -1.12
C ASP A 237 9.33 -21.94 -0.99
N LEU A 238 8.76 -21.05 -0.17
CA LEU A 238 7.33 -21.06 0.18
C LEU A 238 6.43 -20.99 -1.05
N ALA A 239 6.76 -20.15 -2.04
CA ALA A 239 5.91 -19.96 -3.21
C ALA A 239 5.86 -21.24 -4.07
N THR A 240 7.02 -21.89 -4.26
CA THR A 240 7.14 -23.15 -4.99
C THR A 240 6.46 -24.31 -4.25
N ASP A 241 6.67 -24.41 -2.94
CA ASP A 241 6.15 -25.49 -2.11
C ASP A 241 4.62 -25.40 -1.96
N LEU A 242 4.05 -24.19 -1.86
CA LEU A 242 2.60 -23.98 -1.80
C LEU A 242 1.88 -24.49 -3.06
N ALA A 243 2.53 -24.33 -4.23
CA ALA A 243 1.98 -24.74 -5.51
C ALA A 243 2.15 -26.25 -5.77
N ASN A 244 3.30 -26.83 -5.39
CA ASN A 244 3.71 -28.17 -5.80
C ASN A 244 3.69 -29.24 -4.70
N ASN A 245 3.45 -28.85 -3.43
CA ASN A 245 3.36 -29.79 -2.31
C ASN A 245 2.16 -29.47 -1.38
N ARG A 246 1.02 -30.07 -1.69
CA ARG A 246 -0.25 -29.93 -0.97
C ARG A 246 -0.65 -31.17 -0.15
N THR A 247 0.14 -32.24 -0.17
CA THR A 247 -0.07 -33.44 0.67
C THR A 247 0.28 -33.19 2.14
N LYS A 248 -0.22 -34.05 3.04
CA LYS A 248 0.03 -34.01 4.49
C LYS A 248 -0.41 -32.71 5.14
N ARG A 249 -1.44 -32.04 4.60
CA ARG A 249 -1.96 -30.77 5.09
C ARG A 249 -3.42 -30.92 5.50
N ILE A 250 -3.84 -30.11 6.47
CA ILE A 250 -5.24 -29.95 6.83
C ILE A 250 -5.77 -28.71 6.10
N PHE A 251 -6.82 -28.89 5.29
CA PHE A 251 -7.52 -27.79 4.64
C PHE A 251 -8.74 -27.39 5.49
N ASN A 252 -8.51 -26.48 6.42
CA ASN A 252 -9.53 -25.94 7.34
C ASN A 252 -10.25 -24.70 6.79
N ASP A 253 -10.07 -24.39 5.51
CA ASP A 253 -10.88 -23.39 4.82
C ASP A 253 -12.33 -23.90 4.65
N ARG A 254 -13.24 -22.98 4.34
CA ARG A 254 -14.67 -23.29 4.20
C ARG A 254 -14.91 -24.45 3.22
N THR A 255 -14.22 -24.46 2.09
CA THR A 255 -14.36 -25.49 1.06
C THR A 255 -13.83 -26.84 1.55
N GLY A 256 -12.62 -26.90 2.11
CA GLY A 256 -11.98 -28.14 2.53
C GLY A 256 -12.62 -28.79 3.74
N SER A 257 -13.00 -28.01 4.75
CA SER A 257 -13.69 -28.54 5.94
C SER A 257 -15.03 -29.17 5.59
N ARG A 258 -15.81 -28.55 4.69
CA ARG A 258 -17.10 -29.07 4.24
C ARG A 258 -16.97 -30.31 3.35
N CYS A 259 -15.91 -30.43 2.55
CA CYS A 259 -15.62 -31.65 1.81
C CYS A 259 -15.45 -32.86 2.75
N GLY A 260 -14.56 -32.75 3.74
CA GLY A 260 -14.27 -33.85 4.66
C GLY A 260 -15.48 -34.23 5.52
N SER A 261 -16.23 -33.23 5.98
CA SER A 261 -17.39 -33.44 6.87
C SER A 261 -18.71 -33.73 6.15
N ASN A 262 -18.78 -33.64 4.82
CA ASN A 262 -20.00 -33.86 4.06
C ASN A 262 -20.48 -35.32 4.17
N THR A 263 -21.70 -35.53 4.64
CA THR A 263 -22.34 -36.86 4.71
C THR A 263 -23.43 -37.06 3.66
N LYS A 264 -23.74 -36.05 2.85
CA LYS A 264 -24.71 -36.14 1.74
C LYS A 264 -24.10 -36.89 0.56
N HIS A 265 -24.96 -37.33 -0.38
CA HIS A 265 -24.54 -38.10 -1.56
C HIS A 265 -23.39 -37.47 -2.35
N PHE A 266 -23.45 -36.16 -2.58
CA PHE A 266 -22.34 -35.35 -3.07
C PHE A 266 -22.52 -33.89 -2.61
N LEU A 267 -21.47 -33.09 -2.71
CA LEU A 267 -21.47 -31.66 -2.47
C LEU A 267 -20.68 -30.97 -3.58
N LEU A 268 -21.29 -30.00 -4.27
CA LEU A 268 -20.63 -29.13 -5.24
C LEU A 268 -20.46 -27.75 -4.64
N GLN A 269 -19.24 -27.22 -4.62
CA GLN A 269 -18.90 -25.90 -4.09
C GLN A 269 -18.18 -25.09 -5.16
N THR A 270 -18.50 -23.81 -5.29
CA THR A 270 -17.74 -22.89 -6.14
C THR A 270 -16.96 -21.95 -5.24
N TYR A 271 -15.65 -21.87 -5.42
CA TYR A 271 -14.78 -21.06 -4.56
C TYR A 271 -13.66 -20.39 -5.36
N LYS A 272 -13.17 -19.27 -4.82
CA LYS A 272 -11.97 -18.61 -5.32
C LYS A 272 -10.75 -19.22 -4.65
N ARG A 273 -9.85 -19.79 -5.43
CA ARG A 273 -8.59 -20.37 -4.95
C ARG A 273 -7.63 -19.24 -4.53
N ASP A 274 -6.65 -19.55 -3.69
CA ASP A 274 -5.56 -18.63 -3.30
C ASP A 274 -4.84 -17.99 -4.51
N THR A 275 -4.86 -18.66 -5.66
CA THR A 275 -4.29 -18.20 -6.94
C THR A 275 -5.17 -17.19 -7.68
N GLY A 276 -6.38 -16.90 -7.18
CA GLY A 276 -7.37 -16.02 -7.81
C GLY A 276 -8.33 -16.71 -8.79
N GLU A 277 -8.05 -17.97 -9.15
CA GLU A 277 -8.88 -18.78 -10.05
C GLU A 277 -10.22 -19.16 -9.39
N VAL A 278 -11.31 -19.09 -10.16
CA VAL A 278 -12.61 -19.64 -9.75
C VAL A 278 -12.63 -21.13 -10.08
N MET A 279 -12.84 -21.94 -9.05
CA MET A 279 -12.80 -23.39 -9.12
C MET A 279 -14.12 -23.96 -8.61
N HIS A 280 -14.52 -25.09 -9.19
CA HIS A 280 -15.49 -25.99 -8.61
C HIS A 280 -14.78 -27.08 -7.82
N ASP A 281 -15.31 -27.41 -6.65
CA ASP A 281 -14.92 -28.53 -5.82
C ASP A 281 -16.13 -29.44 -5.64
N LEU A 282 -16.06 -30.64 -6.20
CA LEU A 282 -17.08 -31.66 -6.04
C LEU A 282 -16.56 -32.75 -5.12
N SER A 283 -17.32 -33.08 -4.07
CA SER A 283 -16.96 -34.11 -3.12
C SER A 283 -18.04 -35.16 -2.91
N ALA A 284 -17.61 -36.39 -2.60
CA ALA A 284 -18.46 -37.53 -2.26
C ALA A 284 -17.94 -38.21 -0.98
N PRO A 285 -18.81 -38.65 -0.06
CA PRO A 285 -18.38 -39.23 1.21
C PRO A 285 -17.80 -40.65 1.02
N ILE A 286 -16.78 -40.97 1.81
CA ILE A 286 -16.16 -42.29 1.94
C ILE A 286 -16.61 -42.89 3.28
N TYR A 287 -17.24 -44.06 3.22
CA TYR A 287 -17.64 -44.82 4.39
C TYR A 287 -16.85 -46.12 4.46
N VAL A 288 -16.40 -46.50 5.64
CA VAL A 288 -15.69 -47.75 5.88
C VAL A 288 -16.41 -48.49 6.97
N ASN A 289 -16.95 -49.69 6.68
CA ASN A 289 -17.76 -50.48 7.60
C ASN A 289 -18.91 -49.66 8.24
N GLY A 290 -19.57 -48.82 7.43
CA GLY A 290 -20.66 -47.95 7.86
C GLY A 290 -20.25 -46.70 8.66
N ARG A 291 -18.96 -46.48 8.93
CA ARG A 291 -18.47 -45.27 9.59
C ARG A 291 -17.90 -44.28 8.57
N HIS A 292 -18.33 -43.02 8.64
CA HIS A 292 -17.83 -41.95 7.78
C HIS A 292 -16.34 -41.70 8.06
N TRP A 293 -15.47 -41.95 7.08
CA TRP A 293 -14.03 -41.70 7.17
C TRP A 293 -13.68 -40.27 6.76
N GLY A 294 -14.27 -39.80 5.67
CA GLY A 294 -14.05 -38.47 5.11
C GLY A 294 -14.63 -38.35 3.71
N GLY A 295 -14.06 -37.51 2.85
CA GLY A 295 -14.58 -37.24 1.51
C GLY A 295 -13.54 -37.45 0.41
N PHE A 296 -13.98 -37.91 -0.76
CA PHE A 296 -13.22 -37.82 -2.00
C PHE A 296 -13.59 -36.54 -2.73
N ARG A 297 -12.61 -35.67 -3.01
CA ARG A 297 -12.84 -34.39 -3.71
C ARG A 297 -12.14 -34.30 -5.04
N ILE A 298 -12.79 -33.63 -5.96
CA ILE A 298 -12.33 -33.31 -7.30
C ILE A 298 -12.46 -31.80 -7.52
N GLY A 299 -11.33 -31.16 -7.84
CA GLY A 299 -11.29 -29.76 -8.21
C GLY A 299 -11.10 -29.56 -9.71
N TYR A 300 -11.92 -28.71 -10.33
CA TYR A 300 -11.83 -28.36 -11.75
C TYR A 300 -12.16 -26.88 -11.96
N ARG A 301 -11.64 -26.31 -13.05
CA ARG A 301 -11.86 -24.88 -13.35
C ARG A 301 -13.32 -24.63 -13.72
N SER A 302 -13.86 -23.50 -13.26
CA SER A 302 -15.05 -22.94 -13.90
C SER A 302 -14.65 -22.53 -15.31
N LEU A 303 -15.32 -23.08 -16.32
CA LEU A 303 -15.18 -22.63 -17.71
C LEU A 303 -15.71 -21.21 -17.87
#